data_AF-A0A4V6DIK5-F1
#
_entry.id   AF-A0A4V6DIK5-F1
#
_cell.length_a   1.000
_cell.length_b   1.000
_cell.length_c   1.000
_cell.angle_alpha   90.00
_cell.angle_beta   90.00
_cell.angle_gamma   90.00
#
_symmetry.space_group_name_H-M   'P 1'
#
loop_
_entity.id
_entity.type
_entity.pdbx_description
1 polymer ?
#
loop_
_entity_poly.entity_id
_entity_poly.type
_entity_poly.pdbx_seq_one_letter_code
_entity_poly.pdbx_strand_id
1 'polypeptide(L)'
;MAIAHNQQIPHNREQLPPPATGDDLDDNFDDDFKFTTDFRKDWQRRVRTHFDQAGKKHSRRVARQAKAAKVAPRPTDLLRPVVRCPSIRYNRKVRAGRGFTLDELKAAGIPRLYAPTIGIAVDGRRKNLSEESLAANVARLKAYKERLVVFPRRSNKVKQGDSKVDLATTETVKNLANALPIEKAASGFSEISKSDVPKAIEGGAYRKLRLARSEARNLGKREKRARDAAEAEAAKK
;
A
#
# COMPACT_ATOMS: atom_id res chain seq x y z
N MET A 1 -6.00 -19.36 60.42
CA MET A 1 -7.00 -20.39 60.08
C MET A 1 -6.30 -21.50 59.32
N ALA A 2 -6.22 -22.69 59.90
CA ALA A 2 -5.60 -23.88 59.30
C ALA A 2 -6.70 -24.89 58.94
N ILE A 3 -6.64 -25.46 57.73
CA ILE A 3 -7.24 -26.75 57.29
C ILE A 3 -6.32 -27.24 56.16
N ALA A 4 -5.44 -28.24 56.41
CA ALA A 4 -5.56 -29.68 56.06
C ALA A 4 -5.65 -29.96 54.54
N HIS A 5 -5.14 -31.03 53.95
CA HIS A 5 -4.12 -32.05 54.23
C HIS A 5 -3.95 -32.77 52.88
N ASN A 6 -2.70 -33.06 52.54
CA ASN A 6 -2.19 -34.10 51.65
C ASN A 6 -3.17 -34.99 50.83
N GLN A 7 -3.03 -34.98 49.50
CA GLN A 7 -3.24 -36.18 48.67
C GLN A 7 -2.03 -36.36 47.74
N GLN A 8 -1.24 -37.39 48.04
CA GLN A 8 -0.23 -37.96 47.15
C GLN A 8 -0.90 -38.44 45.85
N ILE A 9 -0.47 -37.91 44.71
CA ILE A 9 -0.77 -38.48 43.40
C ILE A 9 0.22 -39.64 43.18
N PRO A 10 -0.23 -40.88 42.90
CA PRO A 10 0.67 -41.99 42.64
C PRO A 10 1.43 -41.77 41.31
N HIS A 11 2.76 -41.81 41.39
CA HIS A 11 3.64 -41.89 40.22
C HIS A 11 3.51 -43.26 39.56
N ASN A 12 2.50 -43.44 38.72
CA ASN A 12 2.50 -44.51 37.73
C ASN A 12 3.39 -44.08 36.56
N ARG A 13 4.66 -44.48 36.61
CA ARG A 13 5.57 -44.41 35.45
C ARG A 13 5.23 -45.58 34.54
N GLU A 14 4.20 -45.44 33.73
CA GLU A 14 4.06 -46.29 32.54
C GLU A 14 5.35 -46.12 31.72
N GLN A 15 6.11 -47.20 31.59
CA GLN A 15 7.22 -47.27 30.66
C GLN A 15 6.59 -47.14 29.26
N LEU A 16 6.78 -45.97 28.64
CA LEU A 16 6.49 -45.82 27.22
C LEU A 16 7.29 -46.90 26.46
N PRO A 17 6.66 -47.65 25.54
CA PRO A 17 7.39 -48.61 24.73
C PRO A 17 8.52 -47.89 23.97
N PRO A 18 9.67 -48.55 23.76
CA PRO A 18 10.76 -47.94 23.01
C PRO A 18 10.25 -47.51 21.62
N PRO A 19 10.80 -46.42 21.04
CA PRO A 19 10.41 -46.00 19.71
C PRO A 19 10.66 -47.16 18.75
N ALA A 20 9.63 -47.53 17.99
CA ALA A 20 9.74 -48.51 16.93
C ALA A 20 10.92 -48.11 16.02
N THR A 21 11.94 -48.95 15.97
CA THR A 21 12.95 -48.91 14.91
C THR A 21 12.21 -49.10 13.61
N GLY A 22 12.25 -48.07 12.77
CA GLY A 22 11.47 -47.99 11.54
C GLY A 22 12.01 -48.91 10.47
N ASP A 23 11.62 -50.17 10.56
CA ASP A 23 11.50 -51.10 9.46
C ASP A 23 10.22 -51.90 9.72
N ASP A 24 9.41 -52.13 8.69
CA ASP A 24 8.16 -52.90 8.70
C ASP A 24 6.85 -52.13 8.96
N LEU A 25 6.43 -51.26 8.03
CA LEU A 25 5.02 -51.16 7.61
C LEU A 25 4.92 -50.65 6.16
N ASP A 26 4.60 -51.60 5.27
CA ASP A 26 3.67 -51.52 4.14
C ASP A 26 3.88 -50.54 3.00
N ASP A 27 4.22 -51.13 1.85
CA ASP A 27 4.05 -50.60 0.51
C ASP A 27 2.57 -50.28 0.19
N ASN A 28 2.35 -49.15 -0.49
CA ASN A 28 1.21 -48.82 -1.37
C ASN A 28 -0.08 -48.24 -0.77
N PHE A 29 0.00 -47.00 -0.30
CA PHE A 29 -1.01 -45.96 -0.59
C PHE A 29 -0.34 -44.62 -0.34
N ASP A 30 -0.15 -43.80 -1.38
CA ASP A 30 -0.20 -42.34 -1.34
C ASP A 30 0.48 -41.78 -2.59
N ASP A 31 -0.32 -41.15 -3.47
CA ASP A 31 0.14 -40.13 -4.42
C ASP A 31 0.66 -38.94 -3.58
N ASP A 32 1.82 -39.15 -2.95
CA ASP A 32 2.43 -38.21 -2.02
C ASP A 32 2.88 -36.98 -2.80
N PHE A 33 2.09 -35.91 -2.68
CA PHE A 33 2.51 -34.56 -3.04
C PHE A 33 3.87 -34.33 -2.39
N LYS A 34 4.95 -34.40 -3.19
CA LYS A 34 6.33 -34.21 -2.74
C LYS A 34 6.47 -32.86 -2.04
N PHE A 35 6.24 -32.82 -0.74
CA PHE A 35 6.35 -31.62 0.07
C PHE A 35 7.84 -31.41 0.35
N THR A 36 8.43 -30.45 -0.35
CA THR A 36 9.83 -30.11 -0.14
C THR A 36 9.94 -29.33 1.17
N THR A 37 10.38 -29.99 2.23
CA THR A 37 10.69 -29.35 3.52
C THR A 37 12.12 -28.80 3.52
N ASP A 38 12.26 -27.50 3.78
CA ASP A 38 13.56 -26.82 3.84
C ASP A 38 14.21 -26.91 5.24
N PHE A 39 14.23 -28.11 5.83
CA PHE A 39 14.83 -28.39 7.16
C PHE A 39 16.18 -29.12 7.09
N ARG A 40 16.81 -29.17 5.91
CA ARG A 40 18.07 -29.89 5.66
C ARG A 40 19.32 -29.24 6.30
N LYS A 41 19.20 -28.00 6.79
CA LYS A 41 20.25 -27.27 7.50
C LYS A 41 19.98 -27.30 8.99
N ASP A 42 20.96 -26.92 9.80
CA ASP A 42 20.81 -26.73 11.24
C ASP A 42 19.90 -25.53 11.58
N TRP A 43 18.60 -25.75 11.41
CA TRP A 43 17.54 -24.76 11.62
C TRP A 43 17.25 -24.56 13.10
N GLN A 44 17.49 -25.58 13.94
CA GLN A 44 17.22 -25.54 15.38
C GLN A 44 18.02 -24.44 16.08
N ARG A 45 19.24 -24.15 15.62
CA ARG A 45 20.04 -23.01 16.11
C ARG A 45 19.46 -21.62 15.78
N ARG A 46 18.59 -21.50 14.78
CA ARG A 46 18.05 -20.21 14.28
C ARG A 46 16.53 -20.12 14.41
N VAL A 47 15.98 -20.76 15.45
CA VAL A 47 14.55 -20.68 15.75
C VAL A 47 14.21 -19.30 16.29
N ARG A 48 13.47 -18.52 15.50
CA ARG A 48 12.91 -17.25 15.96
C ARG A 48 11.60 -17.50 16.71
N THR A 49 11.64 -17.35 18.03
CA THR A 49 10.44 -17.40 18.87
C THR A 49 9.70 -16.05 18.86
N HIS A 50 8.41 -16.07 19.21
CA HIS A 50 7.53 -14.89 19.22
C HIS A 50 6.99 -14.53 20.61
N PHE A 51 7.64 -15.00 21.68
CA PHE A 51 7.24 -14.69 23.07
C PHE A 51 7.31 -13.18 23.39
N ASP A 52 8.18 -12.45 22.69
CA ASP A 52 8.33 -11.00 22.84
C ASP A 52 7.27 -10.16 22.10
N GLN A 53 6.32 -10.80 21.40
CA GLN A 53 5.37 -10.10 20.53
C GLN A 53 4.51 -9.11 21.32
N ALA A 54 4.00 -9.51 22.50
CA ALA A 54 3.19 -8.65 23.35
C ALA A 54 4.01 -7.47 23.91
N GLY A 55 5.21 -7.73 24.43
CA GLY A 55 6.14 -6.71 24.92
C GLY A 55 6.53 -5.70 23.83
N LYS A 56 6.79 -6.16 22.60
CA LYS A 56 7.06 -5.30 21.45
C LYS A 56 5.84 -4.45 21.05
N LYS A 57 4.62 -4.99 21.12
CA LYS A 57 3.38 -4.21 20.89
C LYS A 57 3.23 -3.09 21.92
N HIS A 58 3.44 -3.40 23.20
CA HIS A 58 3.39 -2.40 24.27
C HIS A 58 4.45 -1.31 24.09
N SER A 59 5.71 -1.70 23.87
CA SER A 59 6.83 -0.78 23.66
C SER A 59 6.57 0.18 22.49
N ARG A 60 6.06 -0.34 21.36
CA ARG A 60 5.67 0.51 20.20
C ARG A 60 4.53 1.47 20.55
N ARG A 61 3.58 1.07 21.39
CA ARG A 61 2.47 1.94 21.82
C ARG A 61 2.99 3.10 22.68
N VAL A 62 3.83 2.83 23.67
CA VAL A 62 4.44 3.86 24.52
C VAL A 62 5.28 4.84 23.68
N ALA A 63 6.11 4.31 22.76
CA ALA A 63 6.91 5.15 21.86
C ALA A 63 6.04 6.07 20.98
N ARG A 64 4.89 5.58 20.48
CA ARG A 64 3.93 6.40 19.72
C ARG A 64 3.28 7.48 20.59
N GLN A 65 2.91 7.17 21.83
CA GLN A 65 2.36 8.15 22.77
C GLN A 65 3.38 9.24 23.10
N ALA A 66 4.62 8.87 23.39
CA ALA A 66 5.72 9.82 23.64
C ALA A 66 5.99 10.71 22.41
N LYS A 67 5.98 10.14 21.21
CA LYS A 67 6.10 10.92 19.95
C LYS A 67 4.93 11.89 19.79
N ALA A 68 3.71 11.47 20.07
CA ALA A 68 2.53 12.34 19.96
C ALA A 68 2.60 13.52 20.93
N ALA A 69 2.96 13.27 22.20
CA ALA A 69 3.13 14.33 23.20
C ALA A 69 4.22 15.34 22.80
N LYS A 70 5.36 14.87 22.27
CA LYS A 70 6.47 15.74 21.83
C LYS A 70 6.11 16.63 20.63
N VAL A 71 5.22 16.16 19.76
CA VAL A 71 4.91 16.78 18.47
C VAL A 71 3.66 17.67 18.54
N ALA A 72 2.84 17.53 19.59
CA ALA A 72 1.67 18.35 19.87
C ALA A 72 2.02 19.85 19.78
N PRO A 73 1.15 20.68 19.15
CA PRO A 73 -0.23 20.40 18.72
C PRO A 73 -0.37 19.73 17.33
N ARG A 74 0.75 19.50 16.62
CA ARG A 74 0.73 18.97 15.25
C ARG A 74 0.36 17.48 15.22
N PRO A 75 -0.36 17.00 14.19
CA PRO A 75 -0.55 15.58 13.94
C PRO A 75 0.79 14.84 13.74
N THR A 76 0.88 13.57 14.13
CA THR A 76 2.17 12.83 14.09
C THR A 76 2.65 12.41 12.71
N ASP A 77 1.75 12.42 11.74
CA ASP A 77 1.96 11.97 10.35
C ASP A 77 2.04 13.16 9.39
N LEU A 78 2.71 12.96 8.25
CA LEU A 78 2.78 13.93 7.15
C LEU A 78 1.68 13.66 6.13
N LEU A 79 1.21 14.71 5.43
CA LEU A 79 0.30 14.55 4.30
C LEU A 79 1.03 13.82 3.16
N ARG A 80 0.42 12.73 2.68
CA ARG A 80 0.92 11.92 1.57
C ARG A 80 -0.05 11.99 0.37
N PRO A 81 0.46 11.91 -0.88
CA PRO A 81 -0.38 11.96 -2.07
C PRO A 81 -1.11 10.64 -2.30
N VAL A 82 -2.10 10.71 -3.17
CA VAL A 82 -2.85 9.60 -3.73
C VAL A 82 -2.05 9.01 -4.90
N VAL A 83 -1.69 7.74 -4.81
CA VAL A 83 -0.87 7.05 -5.83
C VAL A 83 -1.48 5.70 -6.20
N ARG A 84 -1.51 5.41 -7.50
CA ARG A 84 -1.91 4.11 -8.07
C ARG A 84 -0.75 3.11 -8.00
N CYS A 85 -1.04 1.84 -7.77
CA CYS A 85 0.00 0.81 -7.77
C CYS A 85 0.49 0.50 -9.20
N PRO A 86 1.76 0.11 -9.39
CA PRO A 86 2.39 0.09 -10.72
C PRO A 86 2.02 -1.11 -11.60
N SER A 87 1.50 -2.20 -11.05
CA SER A 87 1.23 -3.43 -11.83
C SER A 87 -0.20 -3.47 -12.36
N ILE A 88 -0.40 -4.18 -13.49
CA ILE A 88 -1.73 -4.38 -14.11
C ILE A 88 -2.75 -4.94 -13.11
N ARG A 89 -2.32 -5.87 -12.23
CA ARG A 89 -3.20 -6.47 -11.20
C ARG A 89 -3.67 -5.46 -10.15
N TYR A 90 -2.84 -4.47 -9.82
CA TYR A 90 -3.08 -3.56 -8.69
C TYR A 90 -3.30 -2.11 -9.09
N ASN A 91 -3.25 -1.74 -10.37
CA ASN A 91 -3.45 -0.36 -10.83
C ASN A 91 -4.79 0.23 -10.40
N ARG A 92 -5.83 -0.60 -10.21
CA ARG A 92 -7.14 -0.19 -9.67
C ARG A 92 -7.07 0.22 -8.20
N LYS A 93 -6.08 -0.27 -7.45
CA LYS A 93 -5.89 0.08 -6.04
C LYS A 93 -5.14 1.39 -5.90
N VAL A 94 -5.58 2.16 -4.92
CA VAL A 94 -4.99 3.43 -4.52
C VAL A 94 -4.34 3.28 -3.16
N ARG A 95 -3.20 3.94 -2.95
CA ARG A 95 -2.47 3.96 -1.67
C ARG A 95 -1.87 5.33 -1.39
N ALA A 96 -1.42 5.52 -0.16
CA ALA A 96 -0.57 6.65 0.19
C ALA A 96 0.81 6.50 -0.49
N GLY A 97 1.21 7.54 -1.23
CA GLY A 97 2.53 7.64 -1.86
C GLY A 97 3.63 8.06 -0.89
N ARG A 98 4.86 8.18 -1.37
CA ARG A 98 5.98 8.64 -0.54
C ARG A 98 5.87 10.14 -0.21
N GLY A 99 5.59 10.96 -1.21
CA GLY A 99 5.44 12.42 -1.12
C GLY A 99 4.98 13.03 -2.44
N PHE A 100 4.53 14.28 -2.38
CA PHE A 100 4.07 15.05 -3.54
C PHE A 100 5.22 15.40 -4.48
N THR A 101 4.91 15.45 -5.76
CA THR A 101 5.83 15.90 -6.81
C THR A 101 6.00 17.42 -6.78
N LEU A 102 7.04 17.92 -7.44
CA LEU A 102 7.27 19.35 -7.59
C LEU A 102 6.17 20.02 -8.42
N ASP A 103 5.64 19.32 -9.43
CA ASP A 103 4.60 19.85 -10.31
C ASP A 103 3.26 20.01 -9.57
N GLU A 104 2.88 19.03 -8.76
CA GLU A 104 1.69 19.10 -7.90
C GLU A 104 1.79 20.28 -6.90
N LEU A 105 2.96 20.47 -6.29
CA LEU A 105 3.19 21.57 -5.36
C LEU A 105 3.15 22.94 -6.06
N LYS A 106 3.75 23.04 -7.26
CA LYS A 106 3.71 24.25 -8.08
C LYS A 106 2.28 24.60 -8.47
N ALA A 107 1.49 23.62 -8.92
CA ALA A 107 0.09 23.80 -9.27
C ALA A 107 -0.81 24.16 -8.06
N ALA A 108 -0.45 23.71 -6.85
CA ALA A 108 -1.12 24.09 -5.61
C ALA A 108 -0.63 25.43 -5.03
N GLY A 109 0.39 26.06 -5.62
CA GLY A 109 0.99 27.30 -5.11
C GLY A 109 1.74 27.13 -3.79
N ILE A 110 2.35 25.96 -3.56
CA ILE A 110 3.11 25.65 -2.34
C ILE A 110 4.60 25.52 -2.69
N PRO A 111 5.48 26.37 -2.13
CA PRO A 111 6.92 26.26 -2.37
C PRO A 111 7.51 24.95 -1.81
N ARG A 112 8.45 24.34 -2.55
CA ARG A 112 9.05 23.04 -2.16
C ARG A 112 9.69 23.01 -0.77
N LEU A 113 10.31 24.12 -0.35
CA LEU A 113 11.01 24.22 0.93
C LEU A 113 10.03 24.51 2.08
N TYR A 114 8.89 25.12 1.77
CA TYR A 114 7.86 25.42 2.74
C TYR A 114 7.00 24.19 3.04
N ALA A 115 6.73 23.34 2.04
CA ALA A 115 5.90 22.13 2.18
C ALA A 115 6.28 21.23 3.38
N PRO A 116 7.56 20.84 3.60
CA PRO A 116 7.93 20.05 4.77
C PRO A 116 7.67 20.73 6.11
N THR A 117 7.77 22.06 6.18
CA THR A 117 7.56 22.81 7.43
C THR A 117 6.11 22.81 7.89
N ILE A 118 5.18 22.77 6.95
CA ILE A 118 3.74 22.68 7.21
C ILE A 118 3.22 21.24 7.26
N GLY A 119 4.10 20.23 7.20
CA GLY A 119 3.71 18.83 7.35
C GLY A 119 3.33 18.11 6.04
N ILE A 120 3.77 18.60 4.89
CA ILE A 120 3.57 17.95 3.58
C ILE A 120 4.82 17.17 3.19
N ALA A 121 4.68 15.88 2.86
CA ALA A 121 5.80 15.06 2.39
C ALA A 121 6.11 15.36 0.92
N VAL A 122 7.39 15.54 0.58
CA VAL A 122 7.84 15.86 -0.80
C VAL A 122 8.69 14.72 -1.35
N ASP A 123 8.46 14.35 -2.60
CA ASP A 123 9.25 13.35 -3.34
C ASP A 123 9.56 13.86 -4.75
N GLY A 124 10.69 14.57 -4.89
CA GLY A 124 11.12 15.16 -6.16
C GLY A 124 11.54 14.17 -7.25
N ARG A 125 11.48 12.84 -6.98
CA ARG A 125 11.82 11.80 -7.95
C ARG A 125 10.62 11.31 -8.76
N ARG A 126 9.40 11.45 -8.23
CA ARG A 126 8.19 10.99 -8.91
C ARG A 126 7.81 12.00 -10.01
N LYS A 127 7.43 11.47 -11.17
CA LYS A 127 6.94 12.25 -12.32
C LYS A 127 5.44 11.98 -12.51
N ASN A 128 4.69 12.98 -12.96
CA ASN A 128 3.29 12.81 -13.32
C ASN A 128 3.20 12.54 -14.83
N LEU A 129 2.50 11.47 -15.21
CA LEU A 129 2.24 11.11 -16.60
C LEU A 129 0.78 11.37 -17.00
N SER A 130 -0.13 11.41 -16.03
CA SER A 130 -1.56 11.63 -16.25
C SER A 130 -2.06 12.87 -15.54
N GLU A 131 -2.88 13.64 -16.24
CA GLU A 131 -3.50 14.87 -15.74
C GLU A 131 -4.49 14.59 -14.61
N GLU A 132 -5.23 13.48 -14.68
CA GLU A 132 -6.17 13.05 -13.64
C GLU A 132 -5.48 12.89 -12.27
N SER A 133 -4.28 12.28 -12.26
CA SER A 133 -3.53 12.06 -11.03
C SER A 133 -2.98 13.37 -10.45
N LEU A 134 -2.55 14.27 -11.33
CA LEU A 134 -2.11 15.61 -10.96
C LEU A 134 -3.28 16.39 -10.33
N ALA A 135 -4.44 16.43 -10.99
CA ALA A 135 -5.63 17.12 -10.51
C ALA A 135 -6.10 16.60 -9.14
N ALA A 136 -6.18 15.28 -8.97
CA ALA A 136 -6.58 14.66 -7.70
C ALA A 136 -5.63 15.03 -6.54
N ASN A 137 -4.32 15.06 -6.80
CA ASN A 137 -3.32 15.42 -5.78
C ASN A 137 -3.29 16.91 -5.49
N VAL A 138 -3.50 17.77 -6.49
CA VAL A 138 -3.64 19.22 -6.29
C VAL A 138 -4.89 19.54 -5.48
N ALA A 139 -6.03 18.91 -5.77
CA ALA A 139 -7.25 19.04 -4.97
C ALA A 139 -7.00 18.62 -3.51
N ARG A 140 -6.27 17.52 -3.30
CA ARG A 140 -5.89 17.08 -1.95
C ARG A 140 -4.98 18.07 -1.21
N LEU A 141 -4.05 18.72 -1.91
CA LEU A 141 -3.19 19.77 -1.33
C LEU A 141 -4.00 21.01 -0.94
N LYS A 142 -4.96 21.43 -1.78
CA LYS A 142 -5.85 22.56 -1.50
C LYS A 142 -6.74 22.28 -0.30
N ALA A 143 -7.39 21.11 -0.27
CA ALA A 143 -8.20 20.69 0.87
C ALA A 143 -7.40 20.60 2.18
N TYR A 144 -6.13 20.20 2.11
CA TYR A 144 -5.24 20.24 3.29
C TYR A 144 -4.94 21.66 3.73
N LYS A 145 -4.63 22.56 2.79
CA LYS A 145 -4.31 23.97 3.06
C LYS A 145 -5.49 24.71 3.69
N GLU A 146 -6.71 24.44 3.24
CA GLU A 146 -7.94 25.01 3.82
C GLU A 146 -8.16 24.60 5.28
N ARG A 147 -7.80 23.36 5.63
CA ARG A 147 -7.94 22.82 6.99
C ARG A 147 -6.73 23.10 7.90
N LEU A 148 -5.65 23.62 7.34
CA LEU A 148 -4.39 23.83 8.07
C LEU A 148 -4.47 25.13 8.88
N VAL A 149 -4.34 25.00 10.20
CA VAL A 149 -4.15 26.12 11.13
C VAL A 149 -2.67 26.22 11.46
N VAL A 150 -2.04 27.37 11.15
CA VAL A 150 -0.61 27.61 11.43
C VAL A 150 -0.49 28.60 12.56
N PHE A 151 0.13 28.19 13.66
CA PHE A 151 0.31 29.06 14.82
C PHE A 151 1.56 29.95 14.67
N PRO A 152 1.51 31.21 15.15
CA PRO A 152 2.67 32.07 15.22
C PRO A 152 3.82 31.42 16.00
N ARG A 153 5.06 31.58 15.53
CA ARG A 153 6.26 31.13 16.27
C ARG A 153 6.43 31.86 17.60
N ARG A 154 5.93 33.08 17.70
CA ARG A 154 5.89 33.90 18.92
C ARG A 154 4.48 34.47 19.04
N SER A 155 3.81 34.25 20.17
CA SER A 155 2.43 34.70 20.42
C SER A 155 2.23 36.18 20.12
N ASN A 156 3.21 37.02 20.47
CA ASN A 156 3.11 38.47 20.35
C ASN A 156 3.54 39.01 18.97
N LYS A 157 3.96 38.15 18.03
CA LYS A 157 4.43 38.57 16.69
C LYS A 157 3.82 37.67 15.61
N VAL A 158 2.56 37.92 15.30
CA VAL A 158 1.79 37.26 14.23
C VAL A 158 2.30 37.73 12.87
N LYS A 159 2.67 36.80 11.98
CA LYS A 159 3.07 37.08 10.60
C LYS A 159 1.95 36.77 9.62
N GLN A 160 2.11 37.19 8.37
CA GLN A 160 1.19 36.84 7.29
C GLN A 160 1.15 35.31 7.12
N GLY A 161 -0.05 34.75 7.20
CA GLY A 161 -0.29 33.30 7.12
C GLY A 161 -0.41 32.60 8.47
N ASP A 162 -0.15 33.28 9.58
CA ASP A 162 -0.44 32.77 10.91
C ASP A 162 -1.92 32.96 11.26
N SER A 163 -2.49 32.00 11.97
CA SER A 163 -3.83 32.06 12.52
C SER A 163 -3.84 32.86 13.82
N LYS A 164 -4.82 33.75 14.00
CA LYS A 164 -5.05 34.51 15.23
C LYS A 164 -5.83 33.72 16.30
N VAL A 165 -6.10 32.45 16.03
CA VAL A 165 -6.94 31.58 16.88
C VAL A 165 -6.08 30.94 17.96
N ASP A 166 -6.63 30.83 19.16
CA ASP A 166 -5.95 30.19 20.28
C ASP A 166 -5.93 28.66 20.14
N LEU A 167 -4.83 28.07 20.63
CA LEU A 167 -4.63 26.62 20.66
C LEU A 167 -5.69 25.87 21.46
N ALA A 168 -6.23 26.50 22.52
CA ALA A 168 -7.18 25.87 23.44
C ALA A 168 -8.57 25.69 22.84
N THR A 169 -8.98 26.56 21.91
CA THR A 169 -10.29 26.52 21.26
C THR A 169 -10.28 25.77 19.93
N THR A 170 -9.08 25.44 19.43
CA THR A 170 -8.93 24.79 18.12
C THR A 170 -8.99 23.27 18.26
N GLU A 171 -9.90 22.63 17.55
CA GLU A 171 -9.95 21.16 17.49
C GLU A 171 -8.69 20.62 16.80
N THR A 172 -7.92 19.80 17.52
CA THR A 172 -6.69 19.21 17.00
C THR A 172 -6.90 17.76 16.57
N VAL A 173 -6.28 17.39 15.45
CA VAL A 173 -6.33 16.03 14.93
C VAL A 173 -5.04 15.29 15.28
N LYS A 174 -5.15 14.08 15.85
CA LYS A 174 -3.98 13.24 16.18
C LYS A 174 -3.29 12.66 14.94
N ASN A 175 -4.08 12.22 13.94
CA ASN A 175 -3.61 11.55 12.72
C ASN A 175 -4.25 12.12 11.45
N LEU A 176 -3.44 12.55 10.47
CA LEU A 176 -3.92 13.08 9.19
C LEU A 176 -4.64 12.04 8.34
N ALA A 177 -4.26 10.77 8.44
CA ALA A 177 -4.90 9.70 7.68
C ALA A 177 -6.40 9.54 8.00
N ASN A 178 -6.81 9.93 9.22
CA ASN A 178 -8.20 9.86 9.65
C ASN A 178 -8.97 11.13 9.25
N ALA A 179 -8.35 12.31 9.32
CA ALA A 179 -9.01 13.57 8.94
C ALA A 179 -9.11 13.77 7.43
N LEU A 180 -8.12 13.28 6.67
CA LEU A 180 -8.09 13.31 5.22
C LEU A 180 -7.83 11.90 4.69
N PRO A 181 -8.82 11.00 4.76
CA PRO A 181 -8.65 9.64 4.25
C PRO A 181 -8.38 9.66 2.74
N ILE A 182 -7.72 8.61 2.26
CA ILE A 182 -7.63 8.34 0.82
C ILE A 182 -8.80 7.43 0.49
N GLU A 183 -9.76 7.97 -0.25
CA GLU A 183 -10.89 7.20 -0.73
C GLU A 183 -10.39 6.08 -1.65
N LYS A 184 -10.75 4.86 -1.29
CA LYS A 184 -10.50 3.70 -2.14
C LYS A 184 -11.67 3.64 -3.11
N ALA A 185 -11.36 3.41 -4.39
CA ALA A 185 -12.40 3.14 -5.38
C ALA A 185 -13.31 2.02 -4.85
N ALA A 186 -14.63 2.27 -4.83
CA ALA A 186 -15.60 1.30 -4.36
C ALA A 186 -15.40 -0.01 -5.11
N SER A 187 -15.26 -1.11 -4.36
CA SER A 187 -15.33 -2.45 -4.93
C SER A 187 -16.80 -2.75 -5.15
N GLY A 188 -17.31 -2.41 -6.33
CA GLY A 188 -18.69 -2.65 -6.71
C GLY A 188 -18.84 -2.56 -8.22
N PHE A 189 -19.86 -3.21 -8.75
CA PHE A 189 -20.36 -2.95 -10.09
C PHE A 189 -21.32 -1.75 -9.97
N SER A 190 -21.18 -0.79 -10.87
CA SER A 190 -22.22 0.22 -11.09
C SER A 190 -23.21 -0.37 -12.08
N GLU A 191 -24.47 -0.50 -11.66
CA GLU A 191 -25.54 -0.86 -12.59
C GLU A 191 -25.84 0.33 -13.48
N ILE A 192 -26.01 0.05 -14.76
CA ILE A 192 -26.39 1.02 -15.78
C ILE A 192 -27.71 0.52 -16.37
N SER A 193 -28.62 1.45 -16.71
CA SER A 193 -29.88 1.08 -17.34
C SER A 193 -29.64 0.38 -18.68
N LYS A 194 -30.52 -0.55 -19.09
CA LYS A 194 -30.38 -1.25 -20.36
C LYS A 194 -30.40 -0.30 -21.57
N SER A 195 -31.05 0.86 -21.44
CA SER A 195 -31.11 1.91 -22.47
C SER A 195 -29.77 2.63 -22.68
N ASP A 196 -28.90 2.68 -21.66
CA ASP A 196 -27.60 3.36 -21.75
C ASP A 196 -26.46 2.41 -22.15
N VAL A 197 -26.78 1.15 -22.49
CA VAL A 197 -25.78 0.16 -22.89
C VAL A 197 -25.23 0.53 -24.28
N PRO A 198 -23.90 0.67 -24.44
CA PRO A 198 -23.30 0.94 -25.74
C PRO A 198 -23.66 -0.13 -26.77
N LYS A 199 -23.75 0.26 -28.05
CA LYS A 199 -23.97 -0.69 -29.15
C LYS A 199 -22.98 -1.85 -29.07
N ALA A 200 -23.48 -3.06 -29.35
CA ALA A 200 -22.67 -4.26 -29.35
C ALA A 200 -21.47 -4.12 -30.29
N ILE A 201 -20.32 -4.62 -29.85
CA ILE A 201 -19.10 -4.61 -30.63
C ILE A 201 -19.31 -5.41 -31.92
N GLU A 202 -19.05 -4.80 -33.07
CA GLU A 202 -19.12 -5.45 -34.38
C GLU A 202 -18.24 -6.71 -34.41
N GLY A 203 -18.83 -7.85 -34.80
CA GLY A 203 -18.14 -9.15 -34.81
C GLY A 203 -17.93 -9.78 -33.42
N GLY A 204 -18.43 -9.17 -32.35
CA GLY A 204 -18.39 -9.70 -30.99
C GLY A 204 -17.08 -9.48 -30.23
N ALA A 205 -17.18 -9.41 -28.89
CA ALA A 205 -16.04 -9.14 -28.02
C ALA A 205 -14.91 -10.18 -28.17
N TYR A 206 -15.27 -11.46 -28.33
CA TYR A 206 -14.29 -12.55 -28.50
C TYR A 206 -13.41 -12.36 -29.75
N ARG A 207 -14.03 -12.11 -30.91
CA ARG A 207 -13.30 -11.93 -32.18
C ARG A 207 -12.40 -10.69 -32.10
N LYS A 208 -12.91 -9.57 -31.57
CA LYS A 208 -12.12 -8.34 -31.39
C LYS A 208 -10.89 -8.54 -30.51
N LEU A 209 -11.02 -9.26 -29.39
CA LEU A 209 -9.88 -9.59 -28.52
C LEU A 209 -8.84 -10.48 -29.22
N ARG A 210 -9.28 -11.44 -30.04
CA ARG A 210 -8.37 -12.29 -30.84
C ARG A 210 -7.64 -11.51 -31.93
N LEU A 211 -8.35 -10.63 -32.64
CA LEU A 211 -7.77 -9.76 -33.66
C LEU A 211 -6.73 -8.81 -33.04
N ALA A 212 -7.06 -8.13 -31.93
CA ALA A 212 -6.12 -7.25 -31.24
C ALA A 212 -4.83 -7.98 -30.77
N ARG A 213 -4.97 -9.21 -30.26
CA ARG A 213 -3.80 -10.05 -29.93
C ARG A 213 -2.97 -10.42 -31.17
N SER A 214 -3.63 -10.71 -32.29
CA SER A 214 -2.97 -11.02 -33.57
C SER A 214 -2.23 -9.81 -34.15
N GLU A 215 -2.85 -8.63 -34.10
CA GLU A 215 -2.28 -7.36 -34.52
C GLU A 215 -1.04 -7.02 -33.70
N ALA A 216 -1.15 -7.04 -32.36
CA ALA A 216 -0.01 -6.77 -31.48
C ALA A 216 1.15 -7.76 -31.69
N ARG A 217 0.85 -9.04 -31.90
CA ARG A 217 1.86 -10.08 -32.16
C ARG A 217 2.55 -9.90 -33.52
N ASN A 218 1.80 -9.48 -34.54
CA ASN A 218 2.29 -9.42 -35.92
C ASN A 218 2.72 -8.02 -36.37
N LEU A 219 2.64 -7.00 -35.51
CA LEU A 219 2.98 -5.61 -35.81
C LEU A 219 4.37 -5.49 -36.47
N GLY A 220 5.42 -5.94 -35.79
CA GLY A 220 6.79 -5.86 -36.32
C GLY A 220 7.00 -6.66 -37.61
N LYS A 221 6.30 -7.78 -37.81
CA LYS A 221 6.35 -8.54 -39.07
C LYS A 221 5.69 -7.78 -40.21
N ARG A 222 4.58 -7.09 -39.94
CA ARG A 222 3.87 -6.27 -40.92
C ARG A 222 4.66 -5.02 -41.28
N GLU A 223 5.23 -4.33 -40.29
CA GLU A 223 6.11 -3.18 -40.49
C GLU A 223 7.34 -3.56 -41.33
N LYS A 224 8.00 -4.69 -41.02
CA LYS A 224 9.10 -5.20 -41.82
C LYS A 224 8.68 -5.46 -43.27
N ARG A 225 7.58 -6.19 -43.50
CA ARG A 225 7.11 -6.45 -44.88
C ARG A 225 6.74 -5.18 -45.63
N ALA A 226 6.12 -4.22 -44.95
CA ALA A 226 5.77 -2.93 -45.54
C ALA A 226 7.03 -2.14 -45.95
N ARG A 227 8.05 -2.15 -45.09
CA ARG A 227 9.35 -1.54 -45.40
C ARG A 227 10.07 -2.24 -46.55
N ASP A 228 10.19 -3.57 -46.49
CA ASP A 228 10.88 -4.36 -47.52
C ASP A 228 10.15 -4.23 -48.89
N ALA A 229 8.80 -4.14 -48.89
CA ALA A 229 8.02 -3.87 -50.09
C ALA A 229 8.24 -2.45 -50.64
N ALA A 230 8.32 -1.44 -49.76
CA ALA A 230 8.62 -0.06 -50.17
C ALA A 230 10.04 0.09 -50.72
N GLU A 231 11.03 -0.60 -50.12
CA GLU A 231 12.41 -0.65 -50.62
C GLU A 231 12.49 -1.36 -51.97
N ALA A 232 11.76 -2.46 -52.16
CA ALA A 232 11.69 -3.16 -53.43
C ALA A 232 11.03 -2.32 -54.54
N GLU A 233 9.97 -1.56 -54.22
CA GLU A 233 9.33 -0.63 -55.17
C GLU A 233 10.23 0.58 -55.48
N ALA A 234 11.00 1.07 -54.50
CA ALA A 234 11.99 2.12 -54.72
C ALA A 234 13.16 1.65 -55.60
N ALA A 235 13.59 0.39 -55.46
CA ALA A 235 14.66 -0.19 -56.28
C ALA A 235 14.22 -0.54 -57.73
N LYS A 236 12.90 -0.60 -57.98
CA LYS A 236 12.35 -0.78 -59.33
C LYS A 236 12.16 0.53 -60.10
N LYS A 237 12.21 1.68 -59.42
CA LYS A 237 12.19 3.02 -60.02
C LYS A 237 13.60 3.52 -60.30
#